data_AF-B3NWS4-F1
#
_entry.id   AF-B3NWS4-F1
#
_cell.length_a   1.000
_cell.length_b   1.000
_cell.length_c   1.000
_cell.angle_alpha   90.00
_cell.angle_beta   90.00
_cell.angle_gamma   90.00
#
_symmetry.space_group_name_H-M   'P 1'
#
loop_
_entity.id
_entity.type
_entity.pdbx_description
1 polymer ?
#
loop_
_entity_poly.entity_id
_entity_poly.type
_entity_poly.pdbx_seq_one_letter_code
_entity_poly.pdbx_strand_id
1 'polypeptide(L)'
;MASNSPTSQQSNSQATRITSDMVNQLQSSLEAKVAAIPSVPQWRSPQLMIVFEDGDLHSARQQLLQSLQNPFAEGSVATLLLQESIADQFVGLVTQDLRPLSQEVSKHPTYVNTLAKIDQLKAKTVQGESLKAGESPILVYDCVHSYLGSGATGVVTVHTFRTAKEAGELAKRDPLPYGQVSLWNEKLGCAYELIPRLPSNIVAINCFNPDVDPIRDSFAADRNDVLLAKNYHYESLVVSGKRRIVVFPVGTIFAN
;
A
#
# COMPACT_ATOMS: atom_id res chain seq x y z
N MET A 1 57.53 -17.21 -49.34
CA MET A 1 56.47 -16.25 -48.98
C MET A 1 55.92 -16.64 -47.62
N ALA A 2 55.71 -15.64 -46.76
CA ALA A 2 55.06 -15.64 -45.43
C ALA A 2 55.81 -16.29 -44.24
N SER A 3 56.43 -15.41 -43.46
CA SER A 3 56.80 -15.54 -42.04
C SER A 3 55.70 -14.93 -41.16
N ASN A 4 55.50 -15.45 -39.94
CA ASN A 4 55.39 -14.69 -38.66
C ASN A 4 54.56 -15.43 -37.57
N SER A 5 55.27 -15.81 -36.51
CA SER A 5 55.17 -15.37 -35.10
C SER A 5 53.81 -15.23 -34.36
N PRO A 6 53.81 -15.41 -33.01
CA PRO A 6 52.64 -15.68 -32.19
C PRO A 6 51.98 -14.41 -31.61
N THR A 7 50.69 -14.46 -31.32
CA THR A 7 49.95 -13.34 -30.70
C THR A 7 49.64 -13.61 -29.23
N SER A 8 50.15 -12.70 -28.41
CA SER A 8 49.95 -12.51 -26.97
C SER A 8 48.47 -12.28 -26.59
N GLN A 9 47.99 -12.99 -25.58
CA GLN A 9 46.81 -12.59 -24.80
C GLN A 9 47.25 -11.57 -23.75
N GLN A 10 46.94 -10.29 -23.99
CA GLN A 10 47.00 -9.23 -22.98
C GLN A 10 45.68 -9.16 -22.22
N SER A 11 45.81 -9.12 -20.91
CA SER A 11 44.78 -8.80 -19.93
C SER A 11 44.15 -7.42 -20.18
N ASN A 12 42.84 -7.31 -20.01
CA ASN A 12 42.23 -6.01 -19.76
C ASN A 12 41.08 -6.14 -18.75
N SER A 13 41.45 -6.11 -17.47
CA SER A 13 40.55 -5.86 -16.35
C SER A 13 40.09 -4.40 -16.41
N GLN A 14 38.97 -4.13 -17.09
CA GLN A 14 38.30 -2.84 -16.97
C GLN A 14 37.63 -2.76 -15.61
N ALA A 15 38.33 -2.16 -14.65
CA ALA A 15 37.74 -1.68 -13.42
C ALA A 15 36.70 -0.61 -13.77
N THR A 16 35.43 -0.91 -13.51
CA THR A 16 34.30 0.01 -13.68
C THR A 16 34.49 1.17 -12.69
N ARG A 17 35.09 2.27 -13.13
CA ARG A 17 35.19 3.49 -12.33
C ARG A 17 33.82 4.15 -12.31
N ILE A 18 33.15 4.08 -11.17
CA ILE A 18 31.93 4.86 -10.88
C ILE A 18 32.32 6.33 -10.98
N THR A 19 31.82 7.03 -12.01
CA THR A 19 32.02 8.48 -12.15
C THR A 19 30.97 9.22 -11.33
N SER A 20 31.33 10.43 -10.89
CA SER A 20 30.43 11.32 -10.12
C SER A 20 29.10 11.58 -10.84
N ASP A 21 29.08 11.52 -12.17
CA ASP A 21 27.88 11.67 -13.00
C ASP A 21 26.90 10.50 -12.84
N MET A 22 27.40 9.28 -12.62
CA MET A 22 26.55 8.11 -12.33
C MET A 22 25.90 8.20 -10.94
N VAL A 23 26.59 8.81 -9.98
CA VAL A 23 26.07 9.04 -8.62
C VAL A 23 25.00 10.12 -8.63
N ASN A 24 25.18 11.19 -9.42
CA ASN A 24 24.20 12.25 -9.57
C ASN A 24 22.95 11.80 -10.36
N GLN A 25 23.10 10.92 -11.35
CA GLN A 25 21.96 10.27 -12.03
C GLN A 25 21.21 9.28 -11.13
N LEU A 26 21.89 8.61 -10.20
CA LEU A 26 21.24 7.80 -9.18
C LEU A 26 20.53 8.64 -8.11
N GLN A 27 21.10 9.76 -7.67
CA GLN A 27 20.43 10.68 -6.74
C GLN A 27 19.19 11.34 -7.35
N SER A 28 19.26 11.74 -8.63
CA SER A 28 18.10 12.32 -9.32
C SER A 28 17.01 11.29 -9.71
N SER A 29 17.33 9.99 -9.75
CA SER A 29 16.33 8.93 -9.95
C SER A 29 15.74 8.39 -8.64
N LEU A 30 16.45 8.54 -7.50
CA LEU A 30 15.91 8.27 -6.16
C LEU A 30 15.07 9.42 -5.59
N GLU A 31 15.21 10.64 -6.12
CA GLU A 31 14.17 11.66 -6.01
C GLU A 31 13.01 11.30 -6.94
N ALA A 32 12.31 10.21 -6.59
CA ALA A 32 10.99 9.94 -7.13
C ALA A 32 10.20 11.25 -7.02
N LYS A 33 9.79 11.81 -8.17
CA LYS A 33 8.90 12.96 -8.27
C LYS A 33 7.84 12.85 -7.18
N VAL A 34 8.01 13.55 -6.06
CA VAL A 34 6.96 13.70 -5.06
C VAL A 34 5.93 14.52 -5.78
N ALA A 35 4.91 13.86 -6.32
CA ALA A 35 3.79 14.53 -6.93
C ALA A 35 3.24 15.50 -5.89
N ALA A 36 3.27 16.80 -6.18
CA ALA A 36 2.87 17.84 -5.25
C ALA A 36 1.52 17.49 -4.61
N ILE A 37 1.43 17.61 -3.29
CA ILE A 37 0.19 17.31 -2.57
C ILE A 37 -0.87 18.34 -3.00
N PRO A 38 -2.03 17.92 -3.56
CA PRO A 38 -3.06 18.86 -3.99
C PRO A 38 -3.62 19.64 -2.80
N SER A 39 -3.81 20.94 -2.97
CA SER A 39 -4.40 21.80 -1.93
C SER A 39 -5.89 21.50 -1.66
N VAL A 40 -6.58 20.94 -2.66
CA VAL A 40 -7.97 20.47 -2.52
C VAL A 40 -7.96 19.04 -1.97
N PRO A 41 -8.72 18.74 -0.91
CA PRO A 41 -8.75 17.41 -0.32
C PRO A 41 -9.51 16.45 -1.24
N GLN A 42 -8.81 15.84 -2.18
CA GLN A 42 -9.38 14.87 -3.11
C GLN A 42 -8.77 13.49 -2.86
N TRP A 43 -9.63 12.48 -2.81
CA TRP A 43 -9.22 11.09 -2.77
C TRP A 43 -8.53 10.70 -4.08
N ARG A 44 -7.27 10.25 -4.00
CA ARG A 44 -6.48 9.77 -5.12
C ARG A 44 -6.38 8.25 -5.06
N SER A 45 -7.46 7.57 -5.46
CA SER A 45 -7.51 6.11 -5.45
C SER A 45 -7.11 5.51 -4.09
N PRO A 46 -7.75 5.90 -2.96
CA PRO A 46 -7.39 5.43 -1.63
C PRO A 46 -7.48 3.91 -1.53
N GLN A 47 -6.73 3.34 -0.60
CA GLN A 47 -6.67 1.90 -0.39
C GLN A 47 -7.36 1.48 0.91
N LEU A 48 -8.04 0.35 0.84
CA LEU A 48 -8.47 -0.41 2.01
C LEU A 48 -7.46 -1.54 2.23
N MET A 49 -6.82 -1.57 3.40
CA MET A 49 -5.95 -2.66 3.80
C MET A 49 -6.66 -3.54 4.84
N ILE A 50 -6.67 -4.86 4.65
CA ILE A 50 -7.30 -5.83 5.55
C ILE A 50 -6.25 -6.86 5.93
N VAL A 51 -5.98 -7.02 7.22
CA VAL A 51 -4.93 -7.94 7.73
C VAL A 51 -5.55 -8.98 8.64
N PHE A 52 -5.41 -10.25 8.25
CA PHE A 52 -5.79 -11.41 9.04
C PHE A 52 -4.61 -11.91 9.89
N GLU A 53 -4.90 -12.72 10.89
CA GLU A 53 -3.90 -13.34 11.76
C GLU A 53 -2.98 -14.30 11.02
N ASP A 54 -3.50 -14.96 9.98
CA ASP A 54 -2.74 -15.83 9.08
C ASP A 54 -2.05 -15.05 7.95
N GLY A 55 -2.03 -13.72 7.97
CA GLY A 55 -1.36 -12.90 6.96
C GLY A 55 0.13 -12.67 7.25
N ASP A 56 0.90 -12.33 6.23
CA ASP A 56 2.26 -11.82 6.41
C ASP A 56 2.24 -10.42 7.06
N LEU A 57 2.29 -10.39 8.40
CA LEU A 57 2.29 -9.16 9.19
C LEU A 57 3.51 -8.28 8.90
N HIS A 58 4.65 -8.87 8.55
CA HIS A 58 5.87 -8.10 8.29
C HIS A 58 5.71 -7.28 7.01
N SER A 59 5.35 -7.94 5.92
CA SER A 59 5.15 -7.29 4.62
C SER A 59 3.98 -6.30 4.66
N ALA A 60 2.85 -6.67 5.28
CA ALA A 60 1.71 -5.78 5.46
C ALA A 60 2.11 -4.49 6.21
N ARG A 61 2.88 -4.63 7.28
CA ARG A 61 3.39 -3.50 8.07
C ARG A 61 4.30 -2.60 7.24
N GLN A 62 5.24 -3.15 6.46
CA GLN A 62 6.13 -2.34 5.63
C GLN A 62 5.35 -1.49 4.62
N GLN A 63 4.34 -2.08 3.98
CA GLN A 63 3.47 -1.35 3.03
C GLN A 63 2.65 -0.26 3.73
N LEU A 64 2.09 -0.57 4.91
CA LEU A 64 1.37 0.42 5.71
C LEU A 64 2.28 1.58 6.14
N LEU A 65 3.50 1.30 6.61
CA LEU A 65 4.48 2.32 7.00
C LEU A 65 4.79 3.26 5.85
N GLN A 66 5.01 2.74 4.64
CA GLN A 66 5.24 3.57 3.46
C GLN A 66 4.04 4.48 3.17
N SER A 67 2.82 3.94 3.24
CA SER A 67 1.60 4.73 3.05
C SER A 67 1.41 5.82 4.11
N LEU A 68 1.74 5.53 5.37
CA LEU A 68 1.60 6.47 6.49
C LEU A 68 2.54 7.67 6.36
N GLN A 69 3.68 7.51 5.69
CA GLN A 69 4.62 8.61 5.46
C GLN A 69 4.14 9.59 4.38
N ASN A 70 3.27 9.16 3.47
CA ASN A 70 2.64 10.02 2.48
C ASN A 70 1.16 9.69 2.31
N PRO A 71 0.30 10.07 3.27
CA PRO A 71 -1.11 9.69 3.29
C PRO A 71 -1.95 10.38 2.19
N PHE A 72 -1.38 11.34 1.47
CA PHE A 72 -2.02 12.04 0.34
C PHE A 72 -1.57 11.50 -1.02
N ALA A 73 -0.61 10.58 -1.06
CA ALA A 73 -0.19 9.94 -2.29
C ALA A 73 -1.31 9.10 -2.89
N GLU A 74 -1.19 8.90 -4.20
CA GLU A 74 -2.08 8.00 -4.93
C GLU A 74 -1.89 6.55 -4.46
N GLY A 75 -2.98 5.85 -4.21
CA GLY A 75 -2.90 4.49 -3.71
C GLY A 75 -2.41 4.39 -2.26
N SER A 76 -2.47 5.46 -1.47
CA SER A 76 -2.24 5.39 -0.03
C SER A 76 -3.43 4.73 0.70
N VAL A 77 -3.12 3.93 1.71
CA VAL A 77 -4.08 3.40 2.69
C VAL A 77 -4.82 4.56 3.34
N ALA A 78 -6.14 4.51 3.25
CA ALA A 78 -7.04 5.38 4.01
C ALA A 78 -7.64 4.62 5.20
N THR A 79 -7.98 3.35 5.00
CA THR A 79 -8.64 2.53 6.02
C THR A 79 -7.91 1.20 6.20
N LEU A 80 -7.69 0.84 7.46
CA LEU A 80 -7.06 -0.38 7.91
C LEU A 80 -8.05 -1.21 8.73
N LEU A 81 -8.28 -2.45 8.33
CA LEU A 81 -9.04 -3.43 9.09
C LEU A 81 -8.05 -4.49 9.63
N LEU A 82 -8.07 -4.72 10.94
CA LEU A 82 -7.20 -5.69 11.61
C LEU A 82 -8.03 -6.78 12.29
N GLN A 83 -7.62 -8.03 12.14
CA GLN A 83 -8.22 -9.09 12.96
C GLN A 83 -7.88 -8.84 14.43
N GLU A 84 -8.88 -8.95 15.31
CA GLU A 84 -8.79 -8.58 16.74
C GLU A 84 -7.61 -9.27 17.43
N SER A 85 -7.31 -10.53 17.09
CA SER A 85 -6.21 -11.32 17.67
C SER A 85 -4.82 -10.75 17.40
N ILE A 86 -4.63 -9.96 16.34
CA ILE A 86 -3.33 -9.38 15.96
C ILE A 86 -3.27 -7.86 16.09
N ALA A 87 -4.38 -7.20 16.42
CA ALA A 87 -4.52 -5.75 16.34
C ALA A 87 -3.49 -4.99 17.21
N ASP A 88 -3.37 -5.36 18.49
CA ASP A 88 -2.45 -4.69 19.43
C ASP A 88 -0.99 -4.94 19.07
N GLN A 89 -0.63 -6.18 18.72
CA GLN A 89 0.72 -6.54 18.29
C GLN A 89 1.10 -5.78 17.01
N PHE A 90 0.22 -5.79 16.00
CA PHE A 90 0.50 -5.16 14.71
C PHE A 90 0.65 -3.65 14.85
N VAL A 91 -0.26 -2.99 15.58
CA VAL A 91 -0.18 -1.54 15.79
C VAL A 91 1.01 -1.16 16.66
N GLY A 92 1.33 -1.93 17.70
CA GLY A 92 2.55 -1.71 18.51
C GLY A 92 3.84 -1.80 17.68
N LEU A 93 3.90 -2.71 16.71
CA LEU A 93 5.03 -2.78 15.78
C LEU A 93 5.06 -1.62 14.78
N VAL A 94 3.89 -1.11 14.37
CA VAL A 94 3.80 0.08 13.51
C VAL A 94 4.29 1.31 14.25
N THR A 95 3.86 1.53 15.50
CA THR A 95 4.20 2.74 16.28
C THR A 95 5.68 2.90 16.54
N GLN A 96 6.38 1.78 16.76
CA GLN A 96 7.83 1.75 16.96
C GLN A 96 8.60 2.21 15.71
N ASP A 97 8.06 1.91 14.53
CA ASP A 97 8.71 2.19 13.23
C ASP A 97 8.20 3.49 12.58
N LEU A 98 7.27 4.21 13.21
CA LEU A 98 6.79 5.50 12.70
C LEU A 98 7.91 6.54 12.71
N ARG A 99 8.04 7.25 11.59
CA ARG A 99 8.99 8.36 11.42
C ARG A 99 8.26 9.70 11.30
N PRO A 100 8.93 10.84 11.61
CA PRO A 100 8.34 12.15 11.44
C PRO A 100 7.89 12.39 10.00
N LEU A 101 6.71 12.97 9.84
CA LEU A 101 6.16 13.41 8.56
C LEU A 101 7.04 14.51 7.94
N SER A 102 7.04 14.58 6.62
CA SER A 102 7.64 15.72 5.92
C SER A 102 6.92 17.02 6.28
N GLN A 103 7.59 18.16 6.06
CA GLN A 103 6.99 19.48 6.27
C GLN A 103 5.79 19.72 5.36
N GLU A 104 5.79 19.13 4.15
CA GLU A 104 4.68 19.24 3.21
C GLU A 104 3.42 18.55 3.74
N VAL A 105 3.57 17.35 4.33
CA VAL A 105 2.43 16.60 4.89
C VAL A 105 1.97 17.20 6.23
N SER A 106 2.89 17.43 7.16
CA SER A 106 2.57 17.90 8.53
C SER A 106 1.93 19.29 8.56
N LYS A 107 2.26 20.16 7.59
CA LYS A 107 1.64 21.49 7.45
C LYS A 107 0.48 21.53 6.46
N HIS A 108 0.11 20.39 5.88
CA HIS A 108 -0.98 20.36 4.91
C HIS A 108 -2.29 20.81 5.58
N PRO A 109 -3.02 21.80 5.03
CA PRO A 109 -4.20 22.35 5.68
C PRO A 109 -5.25 21.29 6.04
N THR A 110 -5.40 20.28 5.18
CA THR A 110 -6.34 19.18 5.44
C THR A 110 -5.90 18.32 6.62
N TYR A 111 -4.61 18.01 6.74
CA TYR A 111 -4.10 17.25 7.86
C TYR A 111 -4.29 18.01 9.18
N VAL A 112 -3.93 19.30 9.20
CA VAL A 112 -4.11 20.17 10.38
C VAL A 112 -5.59 20.26 10.80
N ASN A 113 -6.50 20.43 9.84
CA ASN A 113 -7.94 20.45 10.12
C ASN A 113 -8.44 19.10 10.67
N THR A 114 -7.94 18.00 10.12
CA THR A 114 -8.23 16.64 10.63
C THR A 114 -7.76 16.49 12.08
N LEU A 115 -6.56 16.98 12.43
CA LEU A 115 -6.07 16.94 13.82
C LEU A 115 -7.00 17.69 14.78
N ALA A 116 -7.47 18.87 14.39
CA ALA A 116 -8.43 19.63 15.19
C ALA A 116 -9.77 18.88 15.35
N LYS A 117 -10.22 18.16 14.31
CA LYS A 117 -11.42 17.31 14.38
C LYS A 117 -11.25 16.09 15.27
N ILE A 118 -10.10 15.44 15.21
CA ILE A 118 -9.74 14.33 16.10
C ILE A 118 -9.82 14.78 17.56
N ASP A 119 -9.23 15.93 17.89
CA ASP A 119 -9.26 16.50 19.25
C ASP A 119 -10.70 16.84 19.69
N GLN A 120 -11.47 17.50 18.81
CA GLN A 120 -12.87 17.83 19.07
C GLN A 120 -13.73 16.58 19.36
N LEU A 121 -13.51 15.50 18.61
CA LEU A 121 -14.24 14.24 18.76
C LEU A 121 -13.71 13.37 19.91
N LYS A 122 -12.56 13.74 20.49
CA LYS A 122 -11.81 12.91 21.46
C LYS A 122 -11.59 11.49 20.93
N ALA A 123 -11.29 11.38 19.64
CA ALA A 123 -11.11 10.09 19.00
C ALA A 123 -9.87 9.39 19.56
N LYS A 124 -9.95 8.07 19.72
CA LYS A 124 -8.79 7.27 20.14
C LYS A 124 -7.77 7.25 18.99
N THR A 125 -6.56 7.74 19.26
CA THR A 125 -5.49 7.76 18.26
C THR A 125 -4.26 7.01 18.70
N VAL A 126 -3.50 6.56 17.72
CA VAL A 126 -2.15 6.03 17.88
C VAL A 126 -1.18 6.83 17.01
N GLN A 127 -0.02 7.14 17.59
CA GLN A 127 1.05 7.95 17.00
C GLN A 127 2.41 7.31 17.34
N GLY A 128 3.50 7.76 16.73
CA GLY A 128 4.83 7.26 17.02
C GLY A 128 5.30 7.65 18.43
N GLU A 129 5.84 6.70 19.19
CA GLU A 129 6.12 6.84 20.63
C GLU A 129 7.12 7.98 20.95
N SER A 130 8.04 8.26 20.03
CA SER A 130 9.09 9.29 20.19
C SER A 130 8.87 10.55 19.36
N LEU A 131 7.67 10.72 18.78
CA LEU A 131 7.37 11.82 17.86
C LEU A 131 6.57 12.93 18.54
N LYS A 132 6.81 14.17 18.10
CA LYS A 132 6.03 15.31 18.58
C LYS A 132 4.62 15.29 17.98
N ALA A 133 3.67 15.82 18.74
CA ALA A 133 2.32 16.03 18.26
C ALA A 133 2.31 16.85 16.97
N GLY A 134 1.54 16.42 15.98
CA GLY A 134 1.43 17.06 14.66
C GLY A 134 2.59 16.77 13.69
N GLU A 135 3.66 16.11 14.15
CA GLU A 135 4.75 15.64 13.30
C GLU A 135 4.66 14.14 13.02
N SER A 136 3.72 13.42 13.64
CA SER A 136 3.59 11.96 13.54
C SER A 136 2.45 11.55 12.60
N PRO A 137 2.63 10.49 11.77
CA PRO A 137 1.48 9.83 11.16
C PRO A 137 0.48 9.37 12.22
N ILE A 138 -0.81 9.46 11.92
CA ILE A 138 -1.87 9.14 12.89
C ILE A 138 -2.76 8.00 12.38
N LEU A 139 -2.94 7.03 13.26
CA LEU A 139 -3.98 6.02 13.19
C LEU A 139 -5.15 6.44 14.09
N VAL A 140 -6.37 6.45 13.57
CA VAL A 140 -7.59 6.84 14.31
C VAL A 140 -8.52 5.66 14.45
N TYR A 141 -8.74 5.19 15.67
CA TYR A 141 -9.61 4.03 15.92
C TYR A 141 -11.09 4.40 15.85
N ASP A 142 -11.87 3.47 15.29
CA ASP A 142 -13.35 3.46 15.34
C ASP A 142 -14.03 4.74 14.84
N CYS A 143 -13.34 5.46 13.96
CA CYS A 143 -13.81 6.66 13.30
C CYS A 143 -13.94 6.42 11.80
N VAL A 144 -14.88 7.12 11.16
CA VAL A 144 -15.01 7.16 9.69
C VAL A 144 -14.54 8.53 9.19
N HIS A 145 -13.93 8.59 8.01
CA HIS A 145 -13.32 9.78 7.43
C HIS A 145 -14.31 10.93 7.25
N SER A 146 -15.60 10.64 7.00
CA SER A 146 -16.63 11.67 6.88
C SER A 146 -16.82 12.52 8.15
N TYR A 147 -16.43 12.03 9.32
CA TYR A 147 -16.39 12.84 10.56
C TYR A 147 -15.11 13.66 10.70
N LEU A 148 -14.05 13.27 10.01
CA LEU A 148 -12.72 13.87 10.10
C LEU A 148 -12.52 14.98 9.05
N GLY A 149 -13.18 14.87 7.90
CA GLY A 149 -13.11 15.88 6.85
C GLY A 149 -13.89 15.52 5.59
N SER A 150 -13.84 16.42 4.61
CA SER A 150 -14.33 16.14 3.26
C SER A 150 -13.14 15.80 2.38
N GLY A 151 -13.09 14.58 1.84
CA GLY A 151 -11.98 14.09 1.02
C GLY A 151 -10.81 13.49 1.81
N ALA A 152 -9.62 13.49 1.21
CA ALA A 152 -8.43 12.85 1.79
C ALA A 152 -7.99 13.54 3.09
N THR A 153 -8.06 12.86 4.23
CA THR A 153 -7.90 13.47 5.56
C THR A 153 -6.45 13.52 6.05
N GLY A 154 -5.53 12.79 5.42
CA GLY A 154 -4.13 12.71 5.85
C GLY A 154 -3.87 11.80 7.05
N VAL A 155 -4.87 11.00 7.45
CA VAL A 155 -4.75 10.01 8.53
C VAL A 155 -5.31 8.68 8.06
N VAL A 156 -5.01 7.59 8.77
CA VAL A 156 -5.59 6.27 8.49
C VAL A 156 -6.61 5.92 9.58
N THR A 157 -7.82 5.51 9.19
CA THR A 157 -8.79 4.96 10.14
C THR A 157 -8.51 3.48 10.39
N VAL A 158 -8.67 3.05 11.64
CA VAL A 158 -8.43 1.66 12.06
C VAL A 158 -9.71 1.09 12.67
N HIS A 159 -10.07 -0.10 12.21
CA HIS A 159 -11.14 -0.90 12.80
C HIS A 159 -10.67 -2.33 13.03
N THR A 160 -11.20 -2.96 14.08
CA THR A 160 -10.94 -4.37 14.34
C THR A 160 -12.13 -5.23 13.92
N PHE A 161 -11.86 -6.48 13.56
CA PHE A 161 -12.89 -7.47 13.23
C PHE A 161 -12.55 -8.85 13.80
N ARG A 162 -13.56 -9.68 14.02
CA ARG A 162 -13.42 -11.07 14.51
C ARG A 162 -13.58 -12.10 13.40
N THR A 163 -14.37 -11.78 12.38
CA THR A 163 -14.71 -12.71 11.30
C THR A 163 -14.59 -12.05 9.93
N ALA A 164 -14.38 -12.86 8.88
CA ALA A 164 -14.38 -12.37 7.50
C ALA A 164 -15.71 -11.68 7.13
N LYS A 165 -16.84 -12.17 7.68
CA LYS A 165 -18.15 -11.53 7.47
C LYS A 165 -18.14 -10.08 8.01
N GLU A 166 -17.68 -9.90 9.24
CA GLU A 166 -17.57 -8.59 9.89
C GLU A 166 -16.60 -7.66 9.15
N ALA A 167 -15.44 -8.17 8.70
CA ALA A 167 -14.51 -7.41 7.87
C ALA A 167 -15.20 -6.86 6.60
N GLY A 168 -16.04 -7.67 5.94
CA GLY A 168 -16.80 -7.25 4.77
C GLY A 168 -17.92 -6.24 5.07
N GLU A 169 -18.44 -6.21 6.29
CA GLU A 169 -19.40 -5.20 6.76
C GLU A 169 -18.68 -3.87 7.06
N LEU A 170 -17.56 -3.93 7.78
CA LEU A 170 -16.71 -2.78 8.09
C LEU A 170 -16.12 -2.13 6.84
N ALA A 171 -15.75 -2.92 5.83
CA ALA A 171 -15.27 -2.41 4.54
C ALA A 171 -16.27 -1.50 3.82
N LYS A 172 -17.56 -1.55 4.19
CA LYS A 172 -18.63 -0.71 3.63
C LYS A 172 -19.07 0.41 4.56
N ARG A 173 -18.55 0.45 5.80
CA ARG A 173 -18.96 1.40 6.84
C ARG A 173 -18.59 2.83 6.45
N ASP A 174 -17.47 3.01 5.78
CA ASP A 174 -17.04 4.27 5.20
C ASP A 174 -16.81 4.08 3.69
N PRO A 175 -17.82 4.37 2.85
CA PRO A 175 -17.75 4.12 1.41
C PRO A 175 -16.87 5.16 0.73
N LEU A 176 -15.56 5.04 0.93
CA LEU A 176 -14.56 5.78 0.16
C LEU A 176 -14.49 5.23 -1.26
N PRO A 177 -14.05 6.05 -2.25
CA PRO A 177 -13.83 5.60 -3.62
C PRO A 177 -12.54 4.77 -3.70
N TYR A 178 -12.51 3.61 -3.04
CA TYR A 178 -11.33 2.76 -2.96
C TYR A 178 -10.88 2.33 -4.34
N GLY A 179 -9.63 2.61 -4.68
CA GLY A 179 -9.01 2.11 -5.90
C GLY A 179 -8.83 0.60 -5.87
N GLN A 180 -8.43 0.08 -4.72
CA GLN A 180 -8.14 -1.34 -4.51
C GLN A 180 -8.41 -1.73 -3.05
N VAL A 181 -8.52 -3.04 -2.83
CA VAL A 181 -8.38 -3.64 -1.51
C VAL A 181 -7.11 -4.48 -1.48
N SER A 182 -6.25 -4.26 -0.48
CA SER A 182 -5.10 -5.11 -0.17
C SER A 182 -5.46 -6.03 0.99
N LEU A 183 -5.44 -7.33 0.75
CA LEU A 183 -5.90 -8.38 1.65
C LEU A 183 -4.73 -9.28 2.03
N TRP A 184 -4.34 -9.27 3.30
CA TRP A 184 -3.22 -10.04 3.82
C TRP A 184 -3.72 -11.26 4.57
N ASN A 185 -3.62 -12.42 3.91
CA ASN A 185 -4.04 -13.72 4.43
C ASN A 185 -3.39 -14.84 3.61
N GLU A 186 -2.62 -15.73 4.23
CA GLU A 186 -2.03 -16.89 3.55
C GLU A 186 -3.06 -17.97 3.19
N LYS A 187 -4.24 -17.95 3.82
CA LYS A 187 -5.35 -18.86 3.49
C LYS A 187 -6.19 -18.29 2.34
N LEU A 188 -5.79 -18.59 1.11
CA LEU A 188 -6.50 -18.15 -0.10
C LEU A 188 -8.01 -18.44 -0.06
N GLY A 189 -8.45 -19.61 0.44
CA GLY A 189 -9.88 -19.91 0.57
C GLY A 189 -10.65 -18.85 1.38
N CYS A 190 -10.09 -18.43 2.52
CA CYS A 190 -10.65 -17.36 3.35
C CYS A 190 -10.65 -16.02 2.61
N ALA A 191 -9.59 -15.72 1.87
CA ALA A 191 -9.51 -14.51 1.07
C ALA A 191 -10.63 -14.45 0.00
N TYR A 192 -10.83 -15.54 -0.75
CA TYR A 192 -11.88 -15.61 -1.78
C TYR A 192 -13.30 -15.56 -1.22
N GLU A 193 -13.53 -16.06 0.00
CA GLU A 193 -14.82 -15.89 0.69
C GLU A 193 -15.13 -14.41 0.98
N LEU A 194 -14.12 -13.57 1.17
CA LEU A 194 -14.29 -12.15 1.47
C LEU A 194 -14.53 -11.30 0.21
N ILE A 195 -13.92 -11.63 -0.94
CA ILE A 195 -14.00 -10.86 -2.20
C ILE A 195 -15.43 -10.42 -2.60
N PRO A 196 -16.47 -11.27 -2.51
CA PRO A 196 -17.86 -10.85 -2.76
C PRO A 196 -18.31 -9.61 -1.98
N ARG A 197 -17.77 -9.40 -0.79
CA ARG A 197 -18.20 -8.37 0.17
C ARG A 197 -17.39 -7.08 0.03
N LEU A 198 -16.29 -7.08 -0.72
CA LEU A 198 -15.38 -5.94 -0.82
C LEU A 198 -15.91 -4.82 -1.74
N PRO A 199 -15.60 -3.55 -1.42
CA PRO A 199 -16.10 -2.40 -2.18
C PRO A 199 -15.42 -2.21 -3.54
N SER A 200 -14.10 -2.47 -3.66
CA SER A 200 -13.35 -2.27 -4.92
C SER A 200 -13.44 -3.45 -5.87
N ASN A 201 -13.31 -3.17 -7.17
CA ASN A 201 -13.18 -4.17 -8.23
C ASN A 201 -11.79 -4.79 -8.30
N ILE A 202 -10.76 -4.15 -7.72
CA ILE A 202 -9.39 -4.65 -7.69
C ILE A 202 -9.12 -5.17 -6.27
N VAL A 203 -8.75 -6.43 -6.18
CA VAL A 203 -8.34 -7.07 -4.93
C VAL A 203 -6.93 -7.64 -5.09
N ALA A 204 -6.01 -7.14 -4.27
CA ALA A 204 -4.63 -7.59 -4.18
C ALA A 204 -4.49 -8.48 -2.95
N ILE A 205 -4.14 -9.75 -3.11
CA ILE A 205 -3.92 -10.69 -1.99
C ILE A 205 -2.42 -10.82 -1.75
N ASN A 206 -1.99 -10.62 -0.49
CA ASN A 206 -0.59 -10.62 -0.04
C ASN A 206 0.35 -9.71 -0.85
N CYS A 207 -0.21 -8.63 -1.40
CA CYS A 207 0.55 -7.58 -2.07
C CYS A 207 -0.17 -6.23 -1.99
N PHE A 208 0.51 -5.18 -2.43
CA PHE A 208 0.03 -3.81 -2.34
C PHE A 208 0.34 -3.05 -3.63
N ASN A 209 -0.65 -2.35 -4.17
CA ASN A 209 -0.58 -1.56 -5.41
C ASN A 209 0.07 -2.31 -6.59
N PRO A 210 -0.37 -3.54 -6.94
CA PRO A 210 0.17 -4.23 -8.09
C PRO A 210 -0.19 -3.51 -9.40
N ASP A 211 0.70 -3.60 -10.38
CA ASP A 211 0.39 -3.17 -11.75
C ASP A 211 -0.65 -4.10 -12.37
N VAL A 212 -1.83 -3.56 -12.68
CA VAL A 212 -2.98 -4.30 -13.24
C VAL A 212 -3.06 -4.24 -14.76
N ASP A 213 -2.13 -3.53 -15.43
CA ASP A 213 -2.09 -3.47 -16.89
C ASP A 213 -2.10 -4.84 -17.58
N PRO A 214 -1.41 -5.89 -17.08
CA PRO A 214 -1.40 -7.19 -17.73
C PRO A 214 -2.78 -7.82 -17.97
N ILE A 215 -3.76 -7.55 -17.10
CA ILE A 215 -5.11 -8.17 -17.13
C ILE A 215 -6.21 -7.17 -17.53
N ARG A 216 -5.84 -5.90 -17.76
CA ARG A 216 -6.78 -4.78 -17.97
C ARG A 216 -7.70 -5.00 -19.16
N ASP A 217 -7.16 -5.50 -20.28
CA ASP A 217 -7.94 -5.74 -21.50
C ASP A 217 -9.01 -6.81 -21.28
N SER A 218 -8.67 -7.89 -20.55
CA SER A 218 -9.60 -8.96 -20.22
C SER A 218 -10.72 -8.47 -19.29
N PHE A 219 -10.38 -7.61 -18.33
CA PHE A 219 -11.37 -6.96 -17.46
C PHE A 219 -12.31 -6.04 -18.26
N ALA A 220 -11.76 -5.21 -19.14
CA ALA A 220 -12.53 -4.27 -19.96
C ALA A 220 -13.44 -4.97 -20.99
N ALA A 221 -13.00 -6.12 -21.51
CA ALA A 221 -13.77 -6.95 -22.45
C ALA A 221 -14.81 -7.86 -21.77
N ASP A 222 -15.03 -7.72 -20.45
CA ASP A 222 -15.92 -8.57 -19.66
C ASP A 222 -15.62 -10.07 -19.82
N ARG A 223 -14.33 -10.42 -19.93
CA ARG A 223 -13.86 -11.79 -20.19
C ARG A 223 -13.26 -12.40 -18.93
N ASN A 224 -13.61 -13.67 -18.67
CA ASN A 224 -12.89 -14.48 -17.68
C ASN A 224 -11.51 -14.81 -18.23
N ASP A 225 -10.45 -14.49 -17.49
CA ASP A 225 -9.09 -14.69 -17.95
C ASP A 225 -8.14 -14.86 -16.76
N VAL A 226 -7.06 -15.61 -16.98
CA VAL A 226 -6.03 -15.89 -15.99
C VAL A 226 -4.67 -15.83 -16.67
N LEU A 227 -3.73 -15.09 -16.09
CA LEU A 227 -2.37 -15.03 -16.61
C LEU A 227 -1.34 -14.85 -15.50
N LEU A 228 -0.11 -15.25 -15.82
CA LEU A 228 1.06 -14.99 -15.00
C LEU A 228 1.93 -13.94 -15.70
N ALA A 229 2.24 -12.85 -15.01
CA ALA A 229 3.13 -11.80 -15.51
C ALA A 229 3.85 -11.12 -14.35
N LYS A 230 5.11 -10.70 -14.54
CA LYS A 230 5.87 -9.91 -13.55
C LYS A 230 5.87 -10.50 -12.12
N ASN A 231 5.91 -11.83 -11.99
CA ASN A 231 5.82 -12.57 -10.71
C ASN A 231 4.48 -12.44 -9.97
N TYR A 232 3.40 -12.14 -10.69
CA TYR A 232 2.03 -12.12 -10.18
C TYR A 232 1.13 -13.04 -10.98
N HIS A 233 0.20 -13.68 -10.28
CA HIS A 233 -1.00 -14.27 -10.83
C HIS A 233 -2.07 -13.20 -10.91
N TYR A 234 -2.71 -13.10 -12.06
CA TYR A 234 -3.81 -12.21 -12.32
C TYR A 234 -5.03 -13.01 -12.75
N GLU A 235 -6.19 -12.63 -12.22
CA GLU A 235 -7.48 -13.15 -12.63
C GLU A 235 -8.42 -12.00 -12.97
N SER A 236 -9.10 -12.08 -14.11
CA SER A 236 -10.33 -11.34 -14.39
C SER A 236 -11.48 -12.33 -14.27
N LEU A 237 -12.41 -12.14 -13.33
CA LEU A 237 -13.55 -13.04 -13.16
C LEU A 237 -14.80 -12.34 -12.63
N VAL A 238 -15.95 -13.02 -12.70
CA VAL A 238 -17.19 -12.56 -12.07
C VAL A 238 -17.35 -13.22 -10.71
N VAL A 239 -17.38 -12.40 -9.65
CA VAL A 239 -17.66 -12.83 -8.28
C VAL A 239 -18.94 -12.14 -7.80
N SER A 240 -19.97 -12.91 -7.45
CA SER A 240 -21.26 -12.38 -6.97
C SER A 240 -21.86 -11.32 -7.92
N GLY A 241 -21.83 -11.60 -9.22
CA GLY A 241 -22.37 -10.71 -10.25
C GLY A 241 -21.54 -9.46 -10.55
N LYS A 242 -20.35 -9.32 -9.94
CA LYS A 242 -19.43 -8.20 -10.19
C LYS A 242 -18.15 -8.70 -10.86
N ARG A 243 -17.74 -8.03 -11.93
CA ARG A 243 -16.43 -8.22 -12.56
C ARG A 243 -15.34 -7.72 -11.61
N ARG A 244 -14.34 -8.56 -11.35
CA ARG A 244 -13.22 -8.29 -10.44
C ARG A 244 -11.89 -8.57 -11.13
N ILE A 245 -10.86 -7.84 -10.71
CA ILE A 245 -9.47 -8.21 -10.87
C ILE A 245 -8.99 -8.75 -9.52
N VAL A 246 -8.41 -9.95 -9.52
CA VAL A 246 -7.71 -10.50 -8.36
C VAL A 246 -6.24 -10.66 -8.72
N VAL A 247 -5.35 -10.17 -7.88
CA VAL A 247 -3.89 -10.23 -8.11
C VAL A 247 -3.20 -10.75 -6.87
N PHE A 248 -2.26 -11.69 -7.02
CA PHE A 248 -1.43 -12.17 -5.91
C PHE A 248 -0.07 -12.64 -6.41
N PRO A 249 1.00 -12.52 -5.60
CA PRO A 249 2.34 -12.89 -6.04
C PRO A 249 2.45 -14.40 -6.30
N VAL A 250 3.26 -14.77 -7.29
CA VAL A 250 3.64 -16.16 -7.58
C VAL A 250 5.14 -16.34 -7.55
N GLY A 251 5.57 -17.42 -6.89
CA GLY A 251 6.97 -17.79 -6.75
C GLY A 251 7.42 -17.76 -5.29
N THR A 252 8.48 -18.51 -5.00
CA THR A 252 9.21 -18.43 -3.74
C THR A 252 9.89 -17.06 -3.66
N ILE A 253 9.73 -16.38 -2.54
CA ILE A 253 10.65 -15.33 -2.10
C ILE A 253 12.01 -16.00 -1.96
N PHE A 254 12.81 -16.02 -3.02
CA PHE A 254 14.24 -16.26 -2.89
C PHE A 254 14.81 -14.99 -2.29
N ALA A 255 14.98 -15.00 -0.97
CA ALA A 255 15.84 -14.05 -0.30
C ALA A 255 17.22 -14.15 -0.93
N ASN A 256 17.69 -13.06 -1.54
CA ASN A 256 19.10 -12.83 -1.81
C ASN A 256 19.68 -11.99 -0.68
#